data_AF-A0A6N3EEC1-F1
#
_entry.id   AF-A0A6N3EEC1-F1
#
_cell.length_a   1.000
_cell.length_b   1.000
_cell.length_c   1.000
_cell.angle_alpha   90.00
_cell.angle_beta   90.00
_cell.angle_gamma   90.00
#
_symmetry.space_group_name_H-M   'P 1'
#
loop_
_entity.id
_entity.type
_entity.pdbx_description
1 polymer ?
#
loop_
_entity_poly.entity_id
_entity_poly.type
_entity_poly.pdbx_seq_one_letter_code
_entity_poly.pdbx_strand_id
1 'polypeptide(L)' 'MKKLKNNQFEVLYANEYFPFLRFKDIGVIVYFAKIIEWEFPNFSVENCFEELCKLNEDINIKGYVESIEHRYIIVSKKQK' A
#
# COMPACT_ATOMS: atom_id res chain seq x y z
N MET A 1 -4.40 -15.31 -8.12
CA MET A 1 -4.63 -16.12 -9.34
C MET A 1 -5.66 -17.25 -9.22
N LYS A 2 -5.73 -18.02 -8.12
CA LYS A 2 -6.67 -19.16 -7.96
C LYS A 2 -8.14 -18.81 -8.27
N LYS A 3 -8.61 -17.64 -7.81
CA LYS A 3 -10.00 -17.17 -8.06
C LYS A 3 -10.31 -17.01 -9.54
N LEU A 4 -9.39 -16.51 -10.36
CA LEU A 4 -9.59 -16.37 -11.81
C LEU A 4 -9.70 -17.74 -12.51
N LYS A 5 -8.79 -18.66 -12.19
CA LYS A 5 -8.82 -20.03 -12.74
C LYS A 5 -10.13 -20.76 -12.41
N ASN A 6 -10.61 -20.63 -11.17
CA ASN A 6 -11.86 -21.24 -10.74
C ASN A 6 -13.11 -20.65 -11.41
N ASN A 7 -13.00 -19.45 -11.99
CA ASN A 7 -14.10 -18.77 -12.68
C ASN A 7 -13.97 -18.84 -14.21
N GLN A 8 -13.28 -19.86 -14.74
CA GLN A 8 -13.11 -20.08 -16.18
C GLN A 8 -12.43 -18.91 -16.90
N PHE A 9 -11.50 -18.23 -16.23
CA PHE A 9 -10.61 -17.26 -16.88
C PHE A 9 -9.25 -17.91 -17.16
N GLU A 10 -8.83 -17.83 -18.42
CA GLU A 10 -7.46 -18.06 -18.84
C GLU A 10 -6.62 -16.84 -18.50
N VAL A 11 -5.47 -17.03 -17.85
CA VAL A 11 -4.54 -15.92 -17.59
C VAL A 11 -3.54 -15.86 -18.74
N LEU A 12 -3.56 -14.75 -19.48
CA LEU A 12 -2.69 -14.50 -20.62
C LEU A 12 -1.34 -13.90 -20.19
N TYR A 13 -1.37 -13.07 -19.14
CA TYR A 13 -0.19 -12.43 -18.58
C TYR A 13 -0.40 -12.17 -17.09
N ALA A 14 0.66 -12.36 -16.30
CA ALA A 14 0.70 -11.94 -14.92
C ALA A 14 2.11 -11.51 -14.57
N ASN A 15 2.24 -10.44 -13.80
CA ASN A 15 3.51 -9.98 -13.27
C ASN A 15 3.30 -9.25 -11.95
N GLU A 16 4.35 -9.22 -11.14
CA GLU A 16 4.37 -8.60 -9.82
C GLU A 16 5.62 -7.73 -9.67
N TYR A 17 5.49 -6.64 -8.94
CA TYR A 17 6.57 -5.71 -8.66
C TYR A 17 6.43 -5.16 -7.24
N PHE A 18 7.55 -5.02 -6.55
CA PHE A 18 7.61 -4.61 -5.14
C PHE A 18 8.40 -3.31 -5.00
N PRO A 19 7.84 -2.15 -5.42
CA PRO A 19 8.54 -0.89 -5.30
C PRO A 19 8.61 -0.43 -3.83
N PHE A 20 9.70 0.25 -3.51
CA PHE A 20 9.78 1.07 -2.31
C PHE A 20 8.99 2.36 -2.50
N LEU A 21 8.18 2.70 -1.51
CA LEU A 21 7.49 3.97 -1.38
C LEU A 21 8.14 4.78 -0.26
N ARG A 22 8.55 6.01 -0.54
CA ARG A 22 9.21 6.87 0.46
C ARG A 22 8.36 8.09 0.78
N PHE A 23 7.98 8.21 2.04
CA PHE A 23 7.30 9.36 2.60
C PHE A 23 8.31 10.32 3.18
N LYS A 24 8.28 11.58 2.75
CA LYS A 24 9.21 12.63 3.20
C LYS A 24 8.54 13.68 4.09
N ASP A 25 7.26 13.51 4.35
CA ASP A 25 6.44 14.44 5.10
C ASP A 25 5.39 13.65 5.89
N ILE A 26 5.25 13.94 7.18
CA ILE A 26 4.32 13.22 8.05
C ILE A 26 2.86 13.46 7.67
N GLY A 27 2.53 14.63 7.14
CA GLY A 27 1.20 14.95 6.63
C GLY A 27 0.80 14.07 5.44
N VAL A 28 1.75 13.64 4.61
CA VAL A 28 1.48 12.68 3.53
C VAL A 28 1.14 11.30 4.09
N ILE A 29 1.82 10.86 5.15
CA ILE A 29 1.50 9.59 5.84
C ILE A 29 0.09 9.68 6.45
N VAL A 30 -0.25 10.78 7.13
CA VAL A 30 -1.58 10.99 7.72
C VAL A 30 -2.67 10.98 6.63
N TYR A 31 -2.45 11.66 5.51
CA TYR A 31 -3.36 11.67 4.38
C TYR A 31 -3.58 10.26 3.81
N PHE A 32 -2.49 9.51 3.61
CA PHE A 32 -2.51 8.15 3.09
C PHE A 32 -3.30 7.21 4.01
N ALA A 33 -2.98 7.21 5.30
CA ALA A 33 -3.66 6.37 6.30
C ALA A 33 -5.15 6.70 6.43
N LYS A 34 -5.53 7.97 6.25
CA LYS A 34 -6.93 8.41 6.32
C LYS A 34 -7.76 7.96 5.11
N ILE A 35 -7.17 7.85 3.92
CA ILE A 35 -7.91 7.50 2.69
C ILE A 35 -8.02 5.99 2.51
N ILE A 36 -7.01 5.25 2.95
CA ILE A 36 -6.91 3.80 2.72
C ILE A 36 -7.43 3.06 3.95
N GLU A 37 -8.72 3.25 4.24
CA GLU A 37 -9.37 2.71 5.44
C GLU A 37 -9.31 1.17 5.51
N TRP A 38 -9.25 0.48 4.36
CA TRP A 38 -9.13 -0.98 4.35
C TRP A 38 -7.75 -1.46 4.82
N GLU A 39 -6.72 -0.64 4.73
CA GLU A 39 -5.37 -0.93 5.20
C GLU A 39 -5.17 -0.42 6.63
N PHE A 40 -5.73 0.75 6.95
CA PHE A 40 -5.64 1.39 8.27
C PHE A 40 -7.03 1.59 8.87
N PRO A 41 -7.73 0.51 9.24
CA PRO A 41 -9.08 0.61 9.79
C PRO A 41 -9.07 1.41 11.09
N ASN A 42 -10.01 2.35 11.22
CA ASN A 42 -10.18 3.23 12.38
C ASN A 42 -8.98 4.14 12.68
N PHE A 43 -8.18 4.48 11.66
CA PHE A 43 -7.11 5.45 11.83
C PHE A 43 -7.65 6.81 12.28
N SER A 44 -7.03 7.38 13.31
CA SER A 44 -7.17 8.78 13.67
C SER A 44 -5.82 9.33 14.14
N VAL A 45 -5.62 10.64 13.98
CA VAL A 45 -4.36 11.27 14.41
C VAL A 45 -4.20 11.16 15.93
N GLU A 46 -5.30 11.25 16.67
CA GLU A 46 -5.32 11.19 18.13
C GLU A 46 -4.90 9.81 18.64
N ASN A 47 -5.38 8.74 18.01
CA ASN A 47 -5.08 7.36 18.43
C ASN A 47 -3.65 6.93 18.07
N CYS A 48 -3.03 7.60 17.10
CA CYS A 48 -1.70 7.25 16.60
C CYS A 48 -0.68 8.39 16.79
N PHE A 49 -0.96 9.35 17.68
CA PHE A 49 -0.19 10.58 17.76
C PHE A 49 1.29 10.32 18.11
N GLU A 50 1.54 9.43 19.08
CA GLU A 50 2.91 9.09 19.50
C GLU A 50 3.70 8.41 18.38
N GLU A 51 3.07 7.49 17.63
CA GLU A 51 3.66 6.83 16.48
C GLU A 51 3.96 7.83 15.36
N LEU A 52 3.05 8.77 15.10
CA LEU A 52 3.23 9.82 14.10
C LEU A 52 4.39 10.75 14.48
N CYS A 53 4.56 11.08 15.76
CA CYS A 53 5.72 11.83 16.23
C CYS A 53 7.03 11.07 15.97
N LYS A 54 7.08 9.77 16.28
CA LYS A 54 8.27 8.92 16.01
C LYS A 54 8.59 8.86 14.52
N LEU A 55 7.57 8.69 13.67
CA LEU A 55 7.75 8.71 12.21
C LEU A 55 8.26 10.06 11.71
N ASN A 56 7.79 11.16 12.29
CA ASN A 56 8.27 12.50 11.95
C ASN A 56 9.73 12.71 12.38
N GLU A 57 10.13 12.21 13.56
CA GLU A 57 11.53 12.20 13.99
C GLU A 57 12.41 11.38 13.02
N ASP A 58 11.93 10.20 12.60
CA ASP A 58 12.61 9.38 11.60
C ASP A 58 12.78 10.11 10.27
N ILE A 59 11.76 10.84 9.80
CA ILE A 59 11.84 11.68 8.61
C ILE A 59 12.89 12.78 8.80
N ASN A 60 12.93 13.43 9.96
CA ASN A 60 13.90 14.50 10.23
C ASN A 60 15.35 14.00 10.27
N ILE A 61 15.57 12.77 10.75
CA ILE A 61 16.92 12.17 10.86
C ILE A 61 17.36 11.54 9.54
N LYS A 62 16.49 10.74 8.90
CA LYS A 62 16.83 9.90 7.73
C LYS A 62 16.43 10.55 6.40
N GLY A 63 15.60 11.58 6.44
CA GLY A 63 15.03 12.26 5.27
C GLY A 63 13.78 11.59 4.69
N TYR A 64 13.41 10.38 5.15
CA TYR A 64 12.21 9.67 4.73
C TYR A 64 11.85 8.50 5.68
N VAL A 65 10.59 8.09 5.62
CA VAL A 65 10.11 6.76 6.05
C VAL A 65 9.80 5.95 4.79
N GLU A 66 10.21 4.68 4.78
CA GLU A 66 10.03 3.79 3.64
C GLU A 66 8.97 2.71 3.93
N SER A 67 8.13 2.44 2.95
CA SER A 67 7.21 1.31 2.90
C SER A 67 7.45 0.52 1.61
N ILE A 68 6.87 -0.67 1.52
CA ILE A 68 6.91 -1.52 0.32
C ILE A 68 5.48 -1.69 -0.17
N GLU A 69 5.28 -1.51 -1.47
CA GLU A 69 4.00 -1.82 -2.10
C GLU A 69 4.07 -3.18 -2.79
N HIS A 70 2.94 -3.86 -2.92
CA HIS A 70 2.79 -5.03 -3.80
C HIS A 70 1.94 -4.65 -5.00
N ARG A 71 2.60 -4.30 -6.11
CA ARG A 71 1.91 -4.01 -7.37
C ARG A 71 1.85 -5.26 -8.22
N TYR A 72 0.69 -5.54 -8.78
CA TYR A 72 0.51 -6.66 -9.70
C TYR A 72 -0.33 -6.25 -10.90
N ILE A 73 -0.07 -6.91 -12.02
CA ILE A 73 -0.86 -6.80 -13.24
C ILE A 73 -1.27 -8.21 -13.66
N ILE A 74 -2.54 -8.34 -14.04
CA ILE A 74 -3.09 -9.60 -14.55
C ILE A 74 -3.93 -9.28 -15.79
N VAL A 75 -3.59 -9.91 -16.92
CA VAL A 75 -4.41 -9.92 -18.13
C VAL A 75 -5.04 -11.29 -18.24
N SER A 76 -6.37 -11.33 -18.28
CA SER A 76 -7.12 -12.58 -18.39
C SER A 76 -8.20 -12.48 -19.46
N LYS A 77 -8.58 -13.65 -19.97
CA LYS A 77 -9.63 -13.82 -20.97
C LYS A 77 -10.63 -14.85 -20.47
N LYS A 78 -11.92 -14.54 -20.59
CA LYS A 78 -12.98 -15.51 -20.31
C LYS A 78 -12.87 -16.66 -21.31
N GLN A 79 -12.81 -17.89 -20.81
CA GLN A 79 -12.88 -19.08 -21.64
C GLN A 79 -14.28 -19.17 -22.26
N LYS A 80 -14.35 -19.57 -23.54
CA LYS A 80 -15.62 -19.74 -24.25
C LYS A 80 -16.38 -20.94 -23.71
#